data_AF-A0A6U4QN86-F1
#
_entry.id   AF-A0A6U4QN86-F1
#
_cell.length_a   1.000
_cell.length_b   1.000
_cell.length_c   1.000
_cell.angle_alpha   90.00
_cell.angle_beta   90.00
_cell.angle_gamma   90.00
#
_symmetry.space_group_name_H-M   'P 1'
#
loop_
_entity.id
_entity.type
_entity.pdbx_description
1 polymer ?
#
loop_
_entity_poly.entity_id
_entity_poly.type
_entity_poly.pdbx_seq_one_letter_code
_entity_poly.pdbx_strand_id
1 'polypeptide(L)'
;AKRKTFGKTLLEHQVIRQKLADMAMRVESVQALIENITYQVQRGVPNAKLGGTMALLKVMSTRTLELCVREASQIFGGASFVRSGIGARVERAGRDLRGAVIPGGSDEILADLAVRQALQMTARARMA
;
A
#
# COMPACT_ATOMS: atom_id res chain seq x y z
N ALA A 1 -21.94 -6.61 14.77
CA ALA A 1 -21.68 -6.85 13.32
C ALA A 1 -22.92 -7.47 12.68
N LYS A 2 -23.42 -6.93 11.55
CA LYS A 2 -24.71 -7.36 10.96
C LYS A 2 -24.62 -8.60 10.06
N ARG A 3 -23.43 -8.95 9.53
CA ARG A 3 -23.25 -10.10 8.63
C ARG A 3 -22.79 -11.35 9.40
N LYS A 4 -23.56 -12.43 9.27
CA LYS A 4 -23.29 -13.75 9.84
C LYS A 4 -23.26 -14.81 8.74
N THR A 5 -22.38 -15.80 8.90
CA THR A 5 -22.31 -17.01 8.07
C THR A 5 -22.01 -18.19 8.98
N PHE A 6 -22.62 -19.35 8.71
CA PHE A 6 -22.43 -20.56 9.51
C PHE A 6 -22.63 -20.32 11.03
N GLY A 7 -23.67 -19.56 11.40
CA GLY A 7 -24.01 -19.25 12.80
C GLY A 7 -23.11 -18.22 13.49
N LYS A 8 -22.01 -17.78 12.86
CA LYS A 8 -21.03 -16.86 13.44
C LYS A 8 -20.99 -15.54 12.69
N THR A 9 -20.60 -14.45 13.35
CA THR A 9 -20.25 -13.20 12.67
C THR A 9 -18.99 -13.40 11.83
N LEU A 10 -18.81 -12.59 10.79
CA LEU A 10 -17.61 -12.72 9.94
C LEU A 10 -16.30 -12.66 10.72
N LEU A 11 -16.20 -11.78 11.72
CA LEU A 11 -14.99 -11.57 12.51
C LEU A 11 -14.60 -12.79 13.37
N GLU A 12 -15.56 -13.67 13.68
CA GLU A 12 -15.31 -14.89 14.45
C GLU A 12 -14.60 -15.97 13.62
N HIS A 13 -14.62 -15.88 12.28
CA HIS A 13 -13.86 -16.77 11.43
C HIS A 13 -12.38 -16.37 11.41
N GLN A 14 -11.48 -17.31 11.76
CA GLN A 14 -10.03 -17.08 11.81
C GLN A 14 -9.50 -16.50 10.50
N VAL A 15 -9.96 -17.02 9.37
CA VAL A 15 -9.52 -16.58 8.03
C VAL A 15 -9.81 -15.10 7.77
N ILE A 16 -10.90 -14.56 8.34
CA ILE A 16 -11.23 -13.13 8.22
C ILE A 16 -10.27 -12.31 9.08
N ARG A 17 -10.00 -12.74 10.31
CA ARG A 17 -9.02 -12.06 11.18
C ARG A 17 -7.61 -12.07 10.57
N GLN A 18 -7.20 -13.18 9.94
CA GLN A 18 -5.92 -13.27 9.25
C GLN A 18 -5.80 -12.26 8.11
N LYS A 19 -6.85 -12.09 7.31
CA LYS A 19 -6.88 -11.07 6.24
C LYS A 19 -6.77 -9.66 6.80
N LEU A 20 -7.51 -9.36 7.88
CA LEU A 20 -7.43 -8.07 8.55
C LEU A 20 -6.03 -7.80 9.12
N ALA A 21 -5.38 -8.82 9.69
CA ALA A 21 -4.03 -8.71 10.22
C ALA A 21 -2.99 -8.42 9.12
N ASP A 22 -3.04 -9.12 7.98
CA ASP A 22 -2.13 -8.88 6.85
C ASP A 22 -2.32 -7.47 6.25
N MET A 23 -3.58 -7.03 6.08
CA MET A 23 -3.87 -5.66 5.65
C MET A 23 -3.31 -4.62 6.63
N ALA A 24 -3.58 -4.79 7.93
CA ALA A 24 -3.11 -3.86 8.95
C ALA A 24 -1.58 -3.79 9.00
N MET A 25 -0.90 -4.94 9.01
CA MET A 25 0.57 -5.01 9.03
C MET A 25 1.22 -4.24 7.88
N ARG A 26 0.65 -4.33 6.68
CA ARG A 26 1.15 -3.60 5.50
C ARG A 26 0.89 -2.11 5.58
N VAL A 27 -0.31 -1.71 6.04
CA VAL A 27 -0.65 -0.30 6.24
C VAL A 27 0.27 0.33 7.27
N GLU A 28 0.50 -0.32 8.41
CA GLU A 28 1.44 0.17 9.44
C GLU A 28 2.87 0.28 8.91
N SER A 29 3.31 -0.70 8.11
CA SER A 29 4.65 -0.67 7.48
C SER A 29 4.81 0.51 6.52
N VAL A 30 3.78 0.79 5.71
CA VAL A 30 3.76 1.95 4.81
C VAL A 30 3.75 3.26 5.62
N GLN A 31 2.92 3.35 6.67
CA GLN A 31 2.87 4.54 7.53
C GLN A 31 4.24 4.83 8.15
N ALA A 32 4.91 3.81 8.71
CA ALA A 32 6.23 3.97 9.29
C ALA A 32 7.27 4.47 8.26
N LEU A 33 7.21 3.98 7.02
CA LEU A 33 8.10 4.44 5.95
C LEU A 33 7.81 5.89 5.55
N ILE A 34 6.54 6.29 5.49
CA ILE A 34 6.13 7.69 5.23
C ILE A 34 6.70 8.61 6.31
N GLU A 35 6.52 8.27 7.58
CA GLU A 35 7.02 9.07 8.70
C GLU A 35 8.54 9.20 8.67
N ASN A 36 9.26 8.10 8.42
CA ASN A 36 10.72 8.11 8.34
C ASN A 36 11.24 8.98 7.19
N ILE A 37 10.63 8.90 6.00
CA ILE A 37 11.02 9.74 4.87
C ILE A 37 10.70 11.21 5.15
N THR A 38 9.51 11.50 5.68
CA THR A 38 9.09 12.85 6.07
C THR A 38 10.07 13.47 7.05
N TYR A 39 10.44 12.72 8.09
CA TYR A 39 11.44 13.15 9.06
C TYR A 39 12.79 13.48 8.40
N GLN A 40 13.30 12.61 7.53
CA GLN A 40 14.57 12.86 6.84
C GLN A 40 14.52 14.09 5.92
N VAL A 41 13.41 14.30 5.21
CA VAL A 41 13.19 15.50 4.40
C VAL A 41 13.23 16.76 5.27
N GLN A 42 12.54 16.75 6.42
CA GLN A 42 12.54 17.87 7.37
C GLN A 42 13.93 18.15 7.96
N ARG A 43 14.77 17.12 8.10
CA ARG A 43 16.16 17.26 8.53
C ARG A 43 17.12 17.71 7.42
N GLY A 44 16.61 18.01 6.22
CA GLY A 44 17.40 18.50 5.10
C GLY A 44 18.24 17.42 4.42
N VAL A 45 17.89 16.14 4.56
CA VAL A 45 18.58 15.08 3.82
C VAL A 45 18.36 15.32 2.32
N PRO A 46 19.43 15.39 1.49
CA PRO A 46 19.30 15.71 0.08
C PRO A 46 18.43 14.69 -0.67
N ASN A 47 17.60 15.19 -1.59
CA ASN A 47 16.74 14.36 -2.44
C ASN A 47 17.52 13.28 -3.20
N ALA A 48 18.78 13.52 -3.56
CA ALA A 48 19.64 12.54 -4.21
C ALA A 48 19.90 11.28 -3.37
N LYS A 49 19.72 11.35 -2.04
CA LYS A 49 19.81 10.19 -1.13
C LYS A 49 18.45 9.54 -0.85
N LEU A 50 17.35 10.28 -1.01
CA LEU A 50 16.00 9.81 -0.67
C LEU A 50 15.16 9.36 -1.88
N GLY A 51 15.52 9.78 -3.10
CA GLY A 51 14.72 9.55 -4.30
C GLY A 51 14.32 8.09 -4.51
N GLY A 52 15.25 7.15 -4.35
CA GLY A 52 14.98 5.72 -4.50
C GLY A 52 14.05 5.19 -3.42
N THR A 53 14.22 5.62 -2.17
CA THR A 53 13.33 5.25 -1.07
C THR A 53 11.93 5.84 -1.24
N MET A 54 11.82 7.08 -1.75
CA MET A 54 10.54 7.70 -2.10
C MET A 54 9.82 6.96 -3.24
N ALA A 55 10.56 6.53 -4.25
CA ALA A 55 10.03 5.71 -5.34
C ALA A 55 9.49 4.37 -4.81
N LEU A 56 10.25 3.68 -3.96
CA LEU A 56 9.81 2.45 -3.30
C LEU A 56 8.62 2.66 -2.38
N LEU A 57 8.55 3.79 -1.67
CA LEU A 57 7.39 4.13 -0.85
C LEU A 57 6.12 4.21 -1.70
N LYS A 58 6.18 4.89 -2.85
CA LYS A 58 5.02 4.99 -3.76
C LYS A 58 4.56 3.59 -4.21
N VAL A 59 5.48 2.73 -4.62
CA VAL A 59 5.21 1.34 -5.04
C VAL A 59 4.60 0.51 -3.91
N MET A 60 5.20 0.56 -2.72
CA MET A 60 4.71 -0.18 -1.55
C MET A 60 3.33 0.28 -1.11
N SER A 61 3.08 1.59 -1.17
CA SER A 61 1.78 2.18 -0.79
C SER A 61 0.67 1.71 -1.73
N THR A 62 0.93 1.73 -3.04
CA THR A 62 -0.08 1.34 -4.04
C THR A 62 -0.33 -0.16 -4.05
N ARG A 63 0.71 -0.99 -3.95
CA ARG A 63 0.53 -2.45 -3.80
C ARG A 63 -0.22 -2.82 -2.53
N THR A 64 0.02 -2.09 -1.44
CA THR A 64 -0.74 -2.26 -0.19
C THR A 64 -2.21 -1.91 -0.39
N LEU A 65 -2.50 -0.80 -1.08
CA LEU A 65 -3.87 -0.42 -1.41
C LEU A 65 -4.56 -1.45 -2.31
N GLU A 66 -3.89 -1.96 -3.36
CA GLU A 66 -4.42 -3.02 -4.23
C GLU A 66 -4.81 -4.27 -3.43
N LEU A 67 -3.93 -4.72 -2.54
CA LEU A 67 -4.20 -5.86 -1.67
C LEU A 67 -5.36 -5.60 -0.72
N CYS A 68 -5.42 -4.42 -0.09
CA CYS A 68 -6.49 -4.06 0.82
C CYS A 68 -7.85 -4.00 0.11
N VAL A 69 -7.90 -3.40 -1.08
CA VAL A 69 -9.11 -3.37 -1.91
C VAL A 69 -9.55 -4.77 -2.28
N ARG A 70 -8.63 -5.64 -2.72
CA ARG A 70 -8.94 -7.03 -3.10
C ARG A 70 -9.52 -7.81 -1.93
N GLU A 71 -8.87 -7.76 -0.77
CA GLU A 71 -9.30 -8.49 0.42
C GLU A 71 -10.59 -7.94 1.02
N ALA A 72 -10.74 -6.61 1.08
CA ALA A 72 -11.99 -5.98 1.48
C ALA A 72 -13.13 -6.38 0.52
N SER A 73 -12.88 -6.44 -0.79
CA SER A 73 -13.89 -6.87 -1.75
C SER A 73 -14.35 -8.30 -1.47
N GLN A 74 -13.43 -9.21 -1.17
CA GLN A 74 -13.78 -10.59 -0.82
C GLN A 74 -14.58 -10.67 0.50
N ILE A 75 -14.24 -9.88 1.51
CA ILE A 75 -14.96 -9.83 2.80
C ILE A 75 -16.38 -9.27 2.61
N PHE A 76 -16.54 -8.25 1.78
CA PHE A 76 -17.83 -7.61 1.50
C PHE A 76 -18.66 -8.39 0.46
N GLY A 77 -18.05 -9.28 -0.34
CA GLY A 77 -18.74 -10.07 -1.36
C GLY A 77 -19.43 -9.17 -2.39
N GLY A 78 -20.62 -9.55 -2.88
CA GLY A 78 -21.35 -8.77 -3.88
C GLY A 78 -21.57 -7.29 -3.53
N ALA A 79 -21.63 -6.93 -2.25
CA ALA A 79 -21.76 -5.55 -1.81
C ALA A 79 -20.56 -4.66 -2.22
N SER A 80 -19.38 -5.23 -2.49
CA SER A 80 -18.21 -4.48 -2.96
C SER A 80 -18.32 -3.99 -4.40
N PHE A 81 -19.33 -4.44 -5.15
CA PHE A 81 -19.59 -3.98 -6.53
C PHE A 81 -20.69 -2.92 -6.59
N VAL A 82 -21.38 -2.66 -5.48
CA VAL A 82 -22.52 -1.74 -5.45
C VAL A 82 -22.06 -0.38 -4.93
N ARG A 83 -22.41 0.68 -5.65
CA ARG A 83 -22.05 2.08 -5.32
C ARG A 83 -22.78 2.66 -4.11
N SER A 84 -23.64 1.88 -3.47
CA SER A 84 -24.47 2.27 -2.33
C SER A 84 -24.38 1.24 -1.20
N GLY A 85 -24.91 1.60 -0.04
CA GLY A 85 -24.91 0.72 1.12
C GLY A 85 -23.53 0.51 1.74
N ILE A 86 -23.38 -0.61 2.48
CA ILE A 86 -22.23 -0.85 3.35
C ILE A 86 -20.91 -1.07 2.59
N GLY A 87 -20.96 -1.53 1.35
CA GLY A 87 -19.78 -1.82 0.52
C GLY A 87 -19.32 -0.66 -0.37
N ALA A 88 -20.05 0.46 -0.39
CA ALA A 88 -19.81 1.59 -1.29
C ALA A 88 -18.39 2.17 -1.17
N ARG A 89 -17.79 2.14 0.03
CA ARG A 89 -16.40 2.60 0.24
C ARG A 89 -15.38 1.67 -0.40
N VAL A 90 -15.61 0.36 -0.37
CA VAL A 90 -14.74 -0.65 -1.00
C VAL A 90 -14.84 -0.55 -2.51
N GLU A 91 -16.06 -0.41 -3.05
CA GLU A 91 -16.30 -0.19 -4.48
C GLU A 91 -15.56 1.07 -4.96
N ARG A 92 -15.71 2.18 -4.23
CA ARG A 92 -15.05 3.45 -4.58
C ARG A 92 -13.54 3.30 -4.57
N ALA A 93 -12.98 2.73 -3.51
CA ALA A 93 -11.54 2.51 -3.42
C ALA A 93 -11.03 1.65 -4.59
N GLY A 94 -11.79 0.63 -5.01
CA GLY A 94 -11.44 -0.18 -6.18
C GLY A 94 -11.51 0.56 -7.50
N ARG A 95 -12.47 1.47 -7.69
CA ARG A 95 -12.54 2.35 -8.87
C ARG A 95 -11.37 3.31 -8.93
N ASP A 96 -11.05 3.93 -7.80
CA ASP A 96 -10.06 5.00 -7.70
C ASP A 96 -8.62 4.43 -7.68
N LEU A 97 -8.48 3.13 -7.41
CA LEU A 97 -7.21 2.40 -7.27
C LEU A 97 -6.21 2.69 -8.40
N ARG A 98 -6.64 2.59 -9.67
CA ARG A 98 -5.75 2.81 -10.80
C ARG A 98 -5.30 4.27 -10.94
N GLY A 99 -6.12 5.21 -10.47
CA GLY A 99 -5.74 6.61 -10.34
C GLY A 99 -4.66 6.86 -9.29
N ALA A 100 -4.51 5.97 -8.30
CA ALA A 100 -3.41 6.02 -7.35
C ALA A 100 -2.15 5.27 -7.87
N VAL A 101 -2.33 4.16 -8.58
CA VAL A 101 -1.24 3.28 -9.04
C VAL A 101 -0.43 3.93 -10.17
N ILE A 102 -1.10 4.42 -11.21
CA ILE A 102 -0.47 4.74 -12.50
C ILE A 102 0.26 6.10 -12.53
N PRO A 103 -0.34 7.20 -12.02
CA PRO A 103 0.30 8.51 -12.14
C PRO A 103 1.58 8.63 -11.31
N GLY A 104 2.55 9.38 -11.83
CA GLY A 104 3.84 9.62 -11.17
C GLY A 104 4.90 8.54 -11.40
N GLY A 105 4.63 7.57 -12.30
CA GLY A 105 5.52 6.48 -12.67
C GLY A 105 4.91 5.12 -12.34
N SER A 106 5.05 4.16 -13.26
CA SER A 106 4.59 2.79 -13.01
C SER A 106 5.44 2.11 -11.94
N ASP A 107 4.89 1.04 -11.35
CA ASP A 107 5.57 0.25 -10.33
C ASP A 107 6.95 -0.23 -10.80
N GLU A 108 7.05 -0.69 -12.05
CA GLU A 108 8.27 -1.22 -12.64
C GLU A 108 9.33 -0.13 -12.82
N ILE A 109 8.91 1.04 -13.31
CA ILE A 109 9.81 2.18 -13.54
C ILE A 109 10.34 2.72 -12.21
N LEU A 110 9.48 2.85 -11.20
CA LEU A 110 9.88 3.35 -9.88
C LEU A 110 10.77 2.35 -9.12
N ALA A 111 10.48 1.06 -9.23
CA ALA A 111 11.33 0.02 -8.64
C ALA A 111 12.72 -0.03 -9.30
N ASP A 112 12.78 0.03 -10.63
CA ASP A 112 14.03 0.08 -11.38
C ASP A 112 14.84 1.34 -11.06
N LEU A 113 14.19 2.51 -11.01
CA LEU A 113 14.82 3.76 -10.59
C LEU A 113 15.49 3.63 -9.22
N ALA A 114 14.80 3.04 -8.24
CA ALA A 114 15.33 2.86 -6.90
C ALA A 114 16.59 1.98 -6.88
N VAL A 115 16.59 0.88 -7.65
CA VAL A 115 17.76 0.00 -7.77
C VAL A 115 18.92 0.72 -8.45
N ARG A 116 18.67 1.44 -9.54
CA ARG A 116 19.71 2.21 -10.24
C ARG A 116 20.37 3.26 -9.34
N GLN A 117 19.58 3.98 -8.54
CA GLN A 117 20.11 4.95 -7.59
C GLN A 117 20.93 4.27 -6.48
N ALA A 118 20.47 3.13 -5.96
CA ALA A 118 21.22 2.37 -4.97
C ALA A 118 22.59 1.89 -5.50
N LEU A 119 22.63 1.42 -6.75
CA LEU A 119 23.89 1.03 -7.42
C LEU A 119 24.84 2.22 -7.59
N GLN A 120 24.34 3.37 -8.02
CA GLN A 120 25.15 4.59 -8.16
C GLN A 120 25.72 5.06 -6.81
N MET A 121 24.90 5.05 -5.75
CA MET A 121 25.36 5.41 -4.40
C MET A 121 26.43 4.45 -3.90
N THR A 122 26.26 3.14 -4.14
CA THR A 122 27.24 2.11 -3.77
C THR A 122 28.55 2.31 -4.51
N ALA A 123 28.51 2.58 -5.82
CA ALA A 123 29.71 2.83 -6.62
C ALA A 123 30.48 4.06 -6.12
N ARG A 124 29.77 5.16 -5.82
CA ARG A 124 30.39 6.38 -5.25
C ARG A 124 31.02 6.12 -3.89
N ALA A 125 30.36 5.34 -3.02
CA ALA A 125 30.87 5.01 -1.69
C ALA A 125 32.12 4.12 -1.74
N ARG A 126 32.31 3.32 -2.79
CA ARG A 126 33.53 2.51 -3.00
C ARG A 126 34.72 3.31 -3.53
N MET A 127 34.47 4.48 -4.12
CA MET A 127 35.50 5.35 -4.70
C MET A 127 35.96 6.46 -3.74
N ALA A 128 35.23 6.65 -2.63
CA ALA A 128 35.55 7.60 -1.56
C ALA A 128 36.30 6.88 -0.43
#